data_AF-A0A9C6TP36-F1
#
_entry.id   AF-A0A9C6TP36-F1
#
_cell.length_a   1.000
_cell.length_b   1.000
_cell.length_c   1.000
_cell.angle_alpha   90.00
_cell.angle_beta   90.00
_cell.angle_gamma   90.00
#
_symmetry.space_group_name_H-M   'P 1'
#
loop_
_entity.id
_entity.type
_entity.pdbx_description
1 polymer ?
#
loop_
_entity_poly.entity_id
_entity_poly.type
_entity_poly.pdbx_seq_one_letter_code
_entity_poly.pdbx_strand_id
1 'polypeptide(L)'
;MANGAAGWASAPDGPYAWGYCFLKEVNHADYCSNSNEWPCAPGKQYYGRGPIQISYNFNYGPAGRAIGVDLLNNPDLVAQNAIISFKTAIWFWMTPQGKKPSSHDVITGRWTPSHADRAAGRVPGYGVITNIINGGVECGHGWDARVEDRIGFYKRYCGIFGVSTGDNLDCYNQASFGNSLLIKQVV
;
A
#
# COMPACT_ATOMS: atom_id res chain seq x y z
N MET A 1 -0.72 9.72 -0.95
CA MET A 1 0.33 8.98 -0.21
C MET A 1 1.67 9.44 -0.72
N ALA A 2 2.48 10.04 0.15
CA ALA A 2 3.91 10.20 -0.16
C ALA A 2 4.53 8.80 -0.16
N ASN A 3 5.22 8.42 -1.23
CA ASN A 3 6.14 7.28 -1.15
C ASN A 3 7.10 7.60 0.00
N GLY A 4 7.35 6.69 0.95
CA GLY A 4 8.26 6.93 2.08
C GLY A 4 9.73 7.17 1.68
N ALA A 5 9.97 7.46 0.40
CA ALA A 5 11.25 7.74 -0.22
C ALA A 5 11.47 9.25 -0.37
N ALA A 6 12.73 9.66 -0.31
CA ALA A 6 13.15 11.04 -0.54
C ALA A 6 14.06 11.20 -1.75
N GLY A 7 14.13 10.19 -2.63
CA GLY A 7 15.04 10.18 -3.77
C GLY A 7 14.75 11.31 -4.77
N TRP A 8 15.82 11.91 -5.30
CA TRP A 8 15.78 12.84 -6.43
C TRP A 8 16.75 12.39 -7.53
N ALA A 9 16.65 12.97 -8.72
CA ALA A 9 17.36 12.48 -9.91
C ALA A 9 18.89 12.38 -9.74
N SER A 10 19.49 13.25 -8.92
CA SER A 10 20.93 13.31 -8.66
C SER A 10 21.31 12.91 -7.23
N ALA A 11 20.47 12.14 -6.54
CA ALA A 11 20.76 11.70 -5.19
C ALA A 11 22.00 10.79 -5.16
N PRO A 12 22.84 10.86 -4.11
CA PRO A 12 23.91 9.89 -3.89
C PRO A 12 23.37 8.45 -4.01
N ASP A 13 24.07 7.62 -4.79
CA ASP A 13 23.70 6.22 -5.11
C ASP A 13 22.38 6.05 -5.88
N GLY A 14 21.86 7.14 -6.47
CA GLY A 14 20.63 7.19 -7.27
C GLY A 14 19.35 7.30 -6.43
N PRO A 15 18.21 7.66 -7.06
CA PRO A 15 16.96 7.93 -6.34
C PRO A 15 16.45 6.72 -5.55
N TYR A 16 16.74 5.51 -6.01
CA TYR A 16 16.28 4.26 -5.41
C TYR A 16 17.14 3.78 -4.22
N ALA A 17 18.14 4.57 -3.78
CA ALA A 17 18.87 4.37 -2.54
C ALA A 17 18.24 5.07 -1.32
N TRP A 18 17.19 5.87 -1.54
CA TRP A 18 16.62 6.78 -0.55
C TRP A 18 15.23 6.34 -0.04
N GLY A 19 15.01 5.03 0.03
CA GLY A 19 13.82 4.45 0.65
C GLY A 19 13.86 4.60 2.17
N TYR A 20 12.70 4.50 2.83
CA TYR A 20 12.58 4.62 4.29
C TYR A 20 13.05 5.96 4.89
N CYS A 21 13.18 7.01 4.08
CA CYS A 21 13.61 8.33 4.55
C CYS A 21 12.54 9.03 5.40
N PHE A 22 11.25 8.80 5.10
CA PHE A 22 10.14 9.41 5.84
C PHE A 22 9.36 8.37 6.64
N LEU A 23 9.05 8.72 7.89
CA LEU A 23 8.25 7.87 8.79
C LEU A 23 6.77 8.29 8.84
N LYS A 24 6.49 9.58 8.62
CA LYS A 24 5.15 10.18 8.66
C LYS A 24 4.87 10.87 7.33
N GLU A 25 3.62 10.85 6.91
CA GLU A 25 3.13 11.64 5.79
C GLU A 25 3.39 13.13 6.06
N VAL A 26 3.94 13.85 5.09
CA VAL A 26 4.39 15.24 5.28
C VAL A 26 3.20 16.22 5.28
N ASN A 27 2.33 16.10 4.28
CA ASN A 27 1.14 16.93 4.12
C ASN A 27 -0.08 16.02 4.20
N HIS A 28 -0.88 16.14 5.26
CA HIS A 28 -1.92 15.16 5.54
C HIS A 28 -3.21 15.80 6.09
N ALA A 29 -4.33 15.13 5.83
CA ALA A 29 -5.59 15.35 6.53
C ALA A 29 -5.67 14.42 7.77
N ASP A 30 -6.84 14.34 8.40
CA ASP A 30 -7.06 13.46 9.55
C ASP A 30 -7.27 12.00 9.14
N TYR A 31 -7.68 11.76 7.89
CA TYR A 31 -7.99 10.43 7.36
C TYR A 31 -8.99 9.65 8.24
N CYS A 32 -9.98 10.34 8.80
CA CYS A 32 -11.07 9.72 9.54
C CYS A 32 -12.25 9.43 8.62
N SER A 33 -12.65 8.16 8.53
CA SER A 33 -13.92 7.71 7.94
C SER A 33 -14.71 6.98 9.03
N ASN A 34 -15.47 7.75 9.81
CA ASN A 34 -16.10 7.24 11.03
C ASN A 34 -17.08 6.10 10.73
N SER A 35 -17.02 5.04 11.53
CA SER A 35 -17.89 3.87 11.41
C SER A 35 -18.15 3.24 12.76
N ASN A 36 -19.16 2.37 12.86
CA ASN A 36 -19.45 1.64 14.11
C ASN A 36 -18.37 0.63 14.45
N GLU A 37 -17.75 -0.01 13.46
CA GLU A 37 -16.73 -1.04 13.67
C GLU A 37 -15.38 -0.44 14.05
N TRP A 38 -15.00 0.66 13.41
CA TRP A 38 -13.74 1.35 13.61
C TRP A 38 -14.00 2.85 13.82
N PRO A 39 -14.52 3.26 14.99
CA PRO A 39 -14.79 4.66 15.27
C PRO A 39 -13.49 5.46 15.35
N CYS A 40 -13.52 6.71 14.91
CA CYS A 40 -12.37 7.59 15.06
C CYS A 40 -12.25 8.04 16.53
N ALA A 41 -11.18 7.63 17.21
CA ALA A 41 -10.87 8.11 18.55
C ALA A 41 -10.75 9.65 18.58
N PRO A 42 -11.35 10.35 19.56
CA PRO A 42 -11.30 11.81 19.66
C PRO A 42 -9.86 12.35 19.68
N GLY A 43 -9.61 13.37 18.85
CA GLY A 43 -8.29 14.02 18.76
C GLY A 43 -7.20 13.16 18.11
N LYS A 44 -7.54 12.00 17.54
CA LYS A 44 -6.58 11.14 16.83
C LYS A 44 -6.70 11.29 15.32
N GLN A 45 -5.55 11.22 14.65
CA GLN A 45 -5.41 11.33 13.20
C GLN A 45 -4.77 10.07 12.63
N TYR A 46 -5.26 9.61 11.48
CA TYR A 46 -4.91 8.35 10.83
C TYR A 46 -4.17 8.57 9.51
N TYR A 47 -3.35 9.61 9.41
CA TYR A 47 -2.47 9.84 8.27
C TYR A 47 -1.39 8.76 8.12
N GLY A 48 -0.68 8.78 7.00
CA GLY A 48 0.32 7.78 6.66
C GLY A 48 1.43 7.69 7.70
N ARG A 49 1.64 6.50 8.28
CA ARG A 49 2.79 6.20 9.16
C ARG A 49 3.47 4.89 8.76
N GLY A 50 4.76 4.81 9.04
CA GLY A 50 5.55 3.58 8.85
C GLY A 50 5.83 3.23 7.39
N PRO A 51 6.39 2.03 7.15
CA PRO A 51 6.92 1.64 5.83
C PRO A 51 5.87 1.58 4.72
N ILE A 52 4.64 1.15 5.06
CA ILE A 52 3.54 1.08 4.09
C ILE A 52 2.70 2.36 4.06
N GLN A 53 3.06 3.37 4.86
CA GLN A 53 2.26 4.57 5.08
C GLN A 53 0.79 4.21 5.37
N ILE A 54 0.56 3.38 6.39
CA ILE A 54 -0.79 2.94 6.75
C ILE A 54 -1.64 4.18 7.08
N SER A 55 -2.78 4.30 6.41
CA SER A 55 -3.69 5.44 6.50
C SER A 55 -5.13 4.98 6.72
N TYR A 56 -5.95 5.85 7.29
CA TYR A 56 -7.34 5.66 7.69
C TYR A 56 -7.61 4.75 8.89
N ASN A 57 -8.55 5.17 9.74
CA ASN A 57 -9.01 4.43 10.93
C ASN A 57 -9.42 2.98 10.62
N PHE A 58 -10.06 2.73 9.47
CA PHE A 58 -10.45 1.39 9.03
C PHE A 58 -9.26 0.48 8.65
N ASN A 59 -8.04 1.01 8.56
CA ASN A 59 -6.82 0.20 8.47
C ASN A 59 -6.10 0.10 9.83
N TYR A 60 -6.00 1.21 10.57
CA TYR A 60 -5.37 1.22 11.90
C TYR A 60 -6.07 0.27 12.88
N GLY A 61 -7.40 0.26 12.88
CA GLY A 61 -8.21 -0.62 13.72
C GLY A 61 -7.91 -2.11 13.53
N PRO A 62 -8.13 -2.69 12.33
CA PRO A 62 -7.87 -4.11 12.10
C PRO A 62 -6.38 -4.46 12.16
N ALA A 63 -5.46 -3.56 11.75
CA ALA A 63 -4.03 -3.78 11.93
C ALA A 63 -3.68 -3.92 13.41
N GLY A 64 -4.16 -2.99 14.24
CA GLY A 64 -3.95 -3.00 15.67
C GLY A 64 -4.48 -4.28 16.32
N ARG A 65 -5.72 -4.66 15.98
CA ARG A 65 -6.32 -5.93 16.44
C ARG A 65 -5.46 -7.13 16.08
N ALA A 66 -4.98 -7.21 14.83
CA ALA A 66 -4.18 -8.35 14.36
C ALA A 66 -2.81 -8.47 15.06
N ILE A 67 -2.20 -7.35 15.45
CA ILE A 67 -0.87 -7.34 16.07
C ILE A 67 -0.90 -7.23 17.60
N GLY A 68 -2.10 -7.17 18.20
CA GLY A 68 -2.29 -7.05 19.65
C GLY A 68 -1.96 -5.66 20.21
N VAL A 69 -2.17 -4.59 19.44
CA VAL A 69 -1.87 -3.20 19.83
C VAL A 69 -3.07 -2.31 19.55
N ASP A 70 -3.50 -1.48 20.50
CA ASP A 70 -4.58 -0.53 20.27
C ASP A 70 -4.12 0.68 19.45
N LEU A 71 -4.05 0.47 18.12
CA LEU A 71 -3.68 1.49 17.14
C LEU A 71 -4.82 2.46 16.80
N LEU A 72 -6.06 2.16 17.18
CA LEU A 72 -7.18 3.07 16.95
C LEU A 72 -7.08 4.25 17.93
N ASN A 73 -6.82 3.98 19.22
CA ASN A 73 -6.61 5.04 20.20
C ASN A 73 -5.16 5.56 20.23
N ASN A 74 -4.19 4.78 19.75
CA ASN A 74 -2.77 5.14 19.78
C ASN A 74 -2.08 5.01 18.41
N PRO A 75 -2.57 5.70 17.36
CA PRO A 75 -2.03 5.56 16.00
C PRO A 75 -0.56 6.00 15.88
N ASP A 76 -0.10 6.92 16.74
CA ASP A 76 1.30 7.39 16.72
C ASP A 76 2.32 6.31 17.09
N LEU A 77 1.90 5.20 17.71
CA LEU A 77 2.80 4.07 18.00
C LEU A 77 3.46 3.52 16.73
N VAL A 78 2.78 3.59 15.58
CA VAL A 78 3.33 3.20 14.27
C VAL A 78 4.54 4.05 13.89
N ALA A 79 4.63 5.30 14.37
CA ALA A 79 5.74 6.21 14.13
C ALA A 79 6.68 6.38 15.35
N GLN A 80 6.48 5.63 16.43
CA GLN A 80 7.30 5.71 17.65
C GLN A 80 7.99 4.40 17.99
N ASN A 81 7.48 3.27 17.48
CA ASN A 81 8.04 1.95 17.73
C ASN A 81 8.27 1.22 16.40
N ALA A 82 9.54 0.98 16.06
CA ALA A 82 9.92 0.34 14.80
C ALA A 82 9.31 -1.06 14.63
N ILE A 83 9.20 -1.86 15.70
CA ILE A 83 8.59 -3.21 15.63
C ILE A 83 7.10 -3.09 15.27
N ILE A 84 6.37 -2.17 15.90
CA ILE A 84 4.96 -1.90 15.56
C ILE A 84 4.86 -1.40 14.13
N SER A 85 5.75 -0.50 13.71
CA SER A 85 5.81 0.06 12.36
C SER A 85 5.97 -1.01 11.28
N PHE A 86 6.92 -1.93 11.45
CA PHE A 86 7.12 -3.03 10.51
C PHE A 86 5.98 -4.05 10.58
N LYS A 87 5.43 -4.33 11.76
CA LYS A 87 4.27 -5.21 11.91
C LYS A 87 3.06 -4.70 11.14
N THR A 88 2.77 -3.40 11.12
CA THR A 88 1.64 -2.86 10.34
C THR A 88 1.88 -2.97 8.84
N ALA A 89 3.12 -2.75 8.38
CA ALA A 89 3.49 -2.93 6.97
C ALA A 89 3.35 -4.39 6.51
N ILE A 90 3.84 -5.32 7.32
CA ILE A 90 3.71 -6.77 7.04
C ILE A 90 2.25 -7.19 7.13
N TRP A 91 1.49 -6.72 8.13
CA TRP A 91 0.06 -6.99 8.22
C TRP A 91 -0.67 -6.57 6.92
N PHE A 92 -0.42 -5.36 6.41
CA PHE A 92 -1.03 -4.91 5.16
C PHE A 92 -0.65 -5.83 3.99
N TRP A 93 0.64 -6.19 3.91
CA TRP A 93 1.17 -7.06 2.85
C TRP A 93 0.53 -8.47 2.84
N MET A 94 0.23 -9.00 4.03
CA MET A 94 -0.28 -10.36 4.22
C MET A 94 -1.81 -10.46 4.23
N THR A 95 -2.52 -9.34 4.35
CA THR A 95 -3.97 -9.36 4.60
C THR A 95 -4.77 -9.02 3.35
N PRO A 96 -5.58 -9.95 2.80
CA PRO A 96 -6.53 -9.62 1.73
C PRO A 96 -7.63 -8.68 2.25
N GLN A 97 -8.12 -7.77 1.41
CA GLN A 97 -9.13 -6.77 1.78
C GLN A 97 -10.20 -6.65 0.70
N GLY A 98 -11.42 -7.11 1.00
CA GLY A 98 -12.52 -7.10 0.03
C GLY A 98 -12.17 -7.87 -1.24
N LYS A 99 -12.21 -7.19 -2.39
CA LYS A 99 -11.83 -7.79 -3.70
C LYS A 99 -10.32 -7.86 -3.93
N LYS A 100 -9.51 -7.21 -3.08
CA LYS A 100 -8.04 -7.20 -3.21
C LYS A 100 -7.47 -8.49 -2.60
N PRO A 101 -6.69 -9.29 -3.34
CA PRO A 101 -5.89 -10.35 -2.73
C PRO A 101 -4.81 -9.74 -1.83
N SER A 102 -4.14 -10.57 -1.04
CA SER A 102 -2.93 -10.11 -0.35
C SER A 102 -1.80 -9.88 -1.36
N SER A 103 -0.96 -8.87 -1.14
CA SER A 103 0.26 -8.68 -1.95
C SER A 103 1.17 -9.91 -1.88
N HIS A 104 1.16 -10.59 -0.72
CA HIS A 104 1.86 -11.86 -0.52
C HIS A 104 1.40 -12.97 -1.48
N ASP A 105 0.08 -13.22 -1.59
CA ASP A 105 -0.42 -14.27 -2.49
C ASP A 105 -0.13 -13.94 -3.95
N VAL A 106 -0.10 -12.66 -4.33
CA VAL A 106 0.30 -12.25 -5.68
C VAL A 106 1.76 -12.61 -5.94
N ILE A 107 2.70 -12.14 -5.09
CA ILE A 107 4.13 -12.27 -5.38
C ILE A 107 4.64 -13.72 -5.23
N THR A 108 3.93 -14.54 -4.46
CA THR A 108 4.25 -15.97 -4.29
C THR A 108 3.55 -16.88 -5.29
N GLY A 109 2.79 -16.33 -6.24
CA GLY A 109 2.09 -17.09 -7.27
C GLY A 109 0.87 -17.88 -6.77
N ARG A 110 0.35 -17.56 -5.59
CA ARG A 110 -0.82 -18.21 -4.98
C ARG A 110 -2.14 -17.59 -5.42
N TRP A 111 -2.13 -16.32 -5.85
CA TRP A 111 -3.30 -15.66 -6.39
C TRP A 111 -3.53 -16.03 -7.86
N THR A 112 -4.71 -16.59 -8.13
CA THR A 112 -5.19 -16.80 -9.51
C THR A 112 -6.23 -15.71 -9.83
N PRO A 113 -6.00 -14.86 -10.86
CA PRO A 113 -6.95 -13.81 -11.21
C PRO A 113 -8.34 -14.40 -11.54
N SER A 114 -9.40 -13.71 -11.13
CA SER A 114 -10.74 -14.03 -11.59
C SER A 114 -10.94 -13.63 -13.07
N HIS A 115 -12.08 -13.99 -13.66
CA HIS A 115 -12.46 -13.46 -14.97
C HIS A 115 -12.55 -11.94 -14.96
N ALA A 116 -13.13 -11.34 -13.90
CA ALA A 116 -13.24 -9.90 -13.74
C ALA A 116 -11.87 -9.21 -13.59
N ASP A 117 -10.89 -9.88 -12.97
CA ASP A 117 -9.52 -9.36 -12.89
C ASP A 117 -8.83 -9.34 -14.24
N ARG A 118 -8.91 -10.45 -14.99
CA ARG A 118 -8.38 -10.50 -16.36
C ARG A 118 -9.01 -9.46 -17.28
N ALA A 119 -10.34 -9.31 -17.23
CA ALA A 119 -11.05 -8.31 -18.01
C ALA A 119 -10.64 -6.86 -17.64
N ALA A 120 -10.22 -6.66 -16.40
CA ALA A 120 -9.68 -5.40 -15.89
C ALA A 120 -8.17 -5.24 -16.11
N GLY A 121 -7.51 -6.14 -16.83
CA GLY A 121 -6.05 -6.14 -17.04
C GLY A 121 -5.22 -6.48 -15.80
N ARG A 122 -5.84 -6.89 -14.68
CA ARG A 122 -5.15 -7.27 -13.44
C ARG A 122 -4.62 -8.70 -13.56
N VAL A 123 -3.32 -8.80 -13.81
CA VAL A 123 -2.59 -10.07 -13.95
C VAL A 123 -1.48 -10.19 -12.90
N PRO A 124 -0.96 -11.39 -12.58
CA PRO A 124 0.07 -11.55 -11.57
C PRO A 124 1.34 -10.79 -11.93
N GLY A 125 1.88 -10.06 -10.97
CA GLY A 125 3.09 -9.24 -11.13
C GLY A 125 3.13 -8.07 -10.14
N TYR A 126 4.22 -7.31 -10.17
CA TYR A 126 4.40 -6.19 -9.24
C TYR A 126 3.40 -5.04 -9.49
N GLY A 127 2.88 -4.92 -10.71
CA GLY A 127 1.87 -3.93 -11.07
C GLY A 127 0.58 -4.08 -10.28
N VAL A 128 0.05 -5.32 -10.15
CA VAL A 128 -1.18 -5.52 -9.38
C VAL A 128 -0.97 -5.30 -7.88
N ILE A 129 0.26 -5.47 -7.37
CA ILE A 129 0.63 -5.08 -6.00
C ILE A 129 0.54 -3.57 -5.82
N THR A 130 1.05 -2.79 -6.78
CA THR A 130 0.86 -1.33 -6.79
C THR A 130 -0.63 -0.96 -6.81
N ASN A 131 -1.44 -1.69 -7.58
CA ASN A 131 -2.90 -1.51 -7.63
C ASN A 131 -3.59 -1.80 -6.28
N ILE A 132 -3.15 -2.85 -5.57
CA ILE A 132 -3.63 -3.18 -4.21
C ILE A 132 -3.33 -2.03 -3.24
N ILE A 133 -2.10 -1.50 -3.30
CA ILE A 133 -1.59 -0.44 -2.39
C ILE A 133 -2.31 0.88 -2.65
N ASN A 134 -2.29 1.40 -3.88
CA ASN A 134 -2.82 2.74 -4.17
C ASN A 134 -3.40 2.90 -5.59
N GLY A 135 -3.97 1.83 -6.16
CA GLY A 135 -4.44 1.84 -7.54
C GLY A 135 -5.54 2.84 -7.85
N GLY A 136 -6.32 3.30 -6.86
CA GLY A 136 -7.34 4.34 -7.05
C GLY A 136 -6.76 5.69 -7.50
N VAL A 137 -5.45 5.89 -7.29
CA VAL A 137 -4.75 7.13 -7.61
C VAL A 137 -3.65 6.91 -8.67
N GLU A 138 -3.05 5.72 -8.71
CA GLU A 138 -1.82 5.46 -9.48
C GLU A 138 -2.01 4.56 -10.72
N CYS A 139 -3.14 3.86 -10.85
CA CYS A 139 -3.32 2.85 -11.90
C CYS A 139 -4.46 3.19 -12.87
N GLY A 140 -4.37 2.67 -14.09
CA GLY A 140 -5.45 2.71 -15.09
C GLY A 140 -5.58 4.04 -15.85
N HIS A 141 -4.56 4.89 -15.81
CA HIS A 141 -4.54 6.20 -16.49
C HIS A 141 -3.25 6.45 -17.28
N GLY A 142 -2.56 5.38 -17.68
CA GLY A 142 -1.30 5.45 -18.39
C GLY A 142 -0.10 5.60 -17.44
N TRP A 143 0.99 6.14 -17.96
CA TRP A 143 2.24 6.30 -17.22
C TRP A 143 2.09 7.19 -16.00
N ASP A 144 2.69 6.78 -14.88
CA ASP A 144 2.66 7.50 -13.62
C ASP A 144 4.04 7.46 -12.95
N ALA A 145 4.60 8.63 -12.64
CA ALA A 145 5.91 8.76 -12.00
C ALA A 145 6.00 8.01 -10.66
N ARG A 146 4.90 7.90 -9.91
CA ARG A 146 4.84 7.20 -8.62
C ARG A 146 4.95 5.69 -8.80
N VAL A 147 4.36 5.16 -9.87
CA VAL A 147 4.47 3.74 -10.25
C VAL A 147 5.89 3.44 -10.72
N GLU A 148 6.50 4.31 -11.54
CA GLU A 148 7.91 4.17 -11.92
C GLU A 148 8.84 4.18 -10.70
N ASP A 149 8.60 5.05 -9.72
CA ASP A 149 9.39 5.07 -8.48
C ASP A 149 9.29 3.73 -7.73
N ARG A 150 8.09 3.16 -7.61
CA ARG A 150 7.89 1.82 -7.04
C ARG A 150 8.64 0.74 -7.81
N ILE A 151 8.58 0.77 -9.15
CA ILE A 151 9.26 -0.18 -10.02
C ILE A 151 10.78 -0.04 -9.89
N GLY A 152 11.29 1.17 -9.78
CA GLY A 152 12.72 1.46 -9.64
C GLY A 152 13.33 0.87 -8.37
N PHE A 153 12.66 1.08 -7.22
CA PHE A 153 13.05 0.41 -5.97
C PHE A 153 13.01 -1.11 -6.09
N TYR A 154 11.94 -1.67 -6.65
CA TYR A 154 11.79 -3.12 -6.83
C TYR A 154 12.89 -3.71 -7.73
N LYS A 155 13.19 -3.07 -8.87
CA LYS A 155 14.29 -3.45 -9.77
C LYS A 155 15.64 -3.39 -9.07
N ARG A 156 15.95 -2.31 -8.34
CA ARG A 156 17.21 -2.19 -7.60
C ARG A 156 17.38 -3.33 -6.59
N TYR A 157 16.35 -3.61 -5.79
CA TYR A 157 16.43 -4.67 -4.79
C TYR A 157 16.50 -6.06 -5.42
N CYS A 158 15.74 -6.35 -6.47
CA CYS A 158 15.87 -7.61 -7.22
C CYS A 158 17.29 -7.80 -7.78
N GLY A 159 17.89 -6.73 -8.31
CA GLY A 159 19.28 -6.74 -8.76
C GLY A 159 20.29 -7.07 -7.67
N ILE A 160 20.13 -6.49 -6.47
CA ILE A 160 20.98 -6.79 -5.30
C ILE A 160 20.84 -8.26 -4.88
N PHE A 161 19.62 -8.80 -4.89
CA PHE A 161 19.37 -10.20 -4.54
C PHE A 161 19.69 -11.20 -5.66
N GLY A 162 20.00 -10.75 -6.88
CA GLY A 162 20.26 -11.63 -8.02
C GLY A 162 19.03 -12.41 -8.49
N VAL A 163 17.83 -11.85 -8.33
CA VAL A 163 16.56 -12.49 -8.73
C VAL A 163 15.87 -11.73 -9.85
N SER A 164 15.09 -12.44 -10.66
CA SER A 164 14.24 -11.79 -11.68
C SER A 164 13.14 -10.97 -11.02
N THR A 165 12.80 -9.84 -11.63
CA THR A 165 11.63 -9.03 -11.24
C THR A 165 10.30 -9.70 -11.62
N GLY A 166 10.33 -10.64 -12.56
CA GLY A 166 9.15 -11.11 -13.27
C GLY A 166 8.60 -10.06 -14.25
N ASP A 167 7.45 -10.36 -14.82
CA ASP A 167 6.72 -9.52 -15.78
C ASP A 167 5.64 -8.67 -15.09
N ASN A 168 4.87 -7.91 -15.89
CA ASN A 168 3.71 -7.12 -15.44
C ASN A 168 4.04 -6.18 -14.26
N LEU A 169 5.12 -5.41 -14.42
CA LEU A 169 5.67 -4.56 -13.36
C LEU A 169 4.84 -3.30 -13.10
N ASP A 170 4.11 -2.80 -14.10
CA ASP A 170 3.28 -1.62 -14.01
C ASP A 170 1.79 -1.95 -13.92
N CYS A 171 1.02 -0.92 -13.54
CA CYS A 171 -0.43 -0.96 -13.54
C CYS A 171 -1.07 0.12 -14.42
N TYR A 172 -0.34 0.59 -15.43
CA TYR A 172 -0.75 1.74 -16.25
C TYR A 172 -2.11 1.54 -16.91
N ASN A 173 -2.36 0.31 -17.36
CA ASN A 173 -3.59 -0.07 -18.05
C ASN A 173 -4.51 -0.97 -17.22
N GLN A 174 -4.23 -1.13 -15.92
CA GLN A 174 -5.06 -1.96 -15.05
C GLN A 174 -6.21 -1.12 -14.46
N ALA A 175 -7.45 -1.62 -14.54
CA ALA A 175 -8.52 -0.96 -13.80
C ALA A 175 -8.26 -1.12 -12.29
N SER A 176 -8.36 -0.01 -11.58
CA SER A 176 -8.16 0.03 -10.14
C SER A 176 -9.15 -0.88 -9.40
N PHE A 177 -8.67 -1.61 -8.38
CA PHE A 177 -9.58 -2.25 -7.42
C PHE A 177 -10.48 -1.22 -6.71
N GLY A 178 -10.01 0.03 -6.59
CA GLY A 178 -10.67 1.16 -5.92
C GLY A 178 -11.63 1.99 -6.77
N ASN A 179 -11.83 1.69 -8.07
CA ASN A 179 -12.81 2.37 -8.93
C ASN A 179 -14.00 1.48 -9.36
N SER A 180 -14.29 0.41 -8.61
CA SER A 180 -15.60 -0.22 -8.71
C SER A 180 -16.64 0.74 -8.12
N LEU A 181 -17.25 1.57 -8.98
CA LEU A 181 -18.51 2.29 -8.75
C LEU A 181 -19.37 1.58 -7.69
N LEU A 182 -19.69 2.30 -6.61
CA LEU A 182 -20.89 2.16 -5.78
C LEU A 182 -21.63 0.82 -5.93
N ILE A 183 -21.10 -0.27 -5.37
CA ILE A 183 -22.01 -1.29 -4.82
C ILE A 183 -22.27 -0.82 -3.41
N LYS A 184 -23.30 0.03 -3.28
CA LYS A 184 -24.03 0.15 -2.02
C LYS A 184 -24.22 -1.27 -1.51
N GLN A 185 -23.91 -1.51 -0.24
CA GLN A 185 -24.46 -2.64 0.50
C GLN A 185 -25.94 -2.76 0.11
N VAL A 186 -26.26 -3.82 -0.62
CA VAL A 186 -27.64 -4.24 -0.79
C VAL A 186 -27.91 -5.08 0.45
N VAL A 187 -28.62 -4.43 1.38
CA VAL A 187 -29.41 -4.95 2.51
C VAL A 187 -28.77 -6.06 3.34
#